data_AF-A0A9X8UP92-F1
#
_entry.id   AF-A0A9X8UP92-F1
#
_cell.length_a   1.000
_cell.length_b   1.000
_cell.length_c   1.000
_cell.angle_alpha   90.00
_cell.angle_beta   90.00
_cell.angle_gamma   90.00
#
_symmetry.space_group_name_H-M   'P 1'
#
loop_
_entity.id
_entity.type
_entity.pdbx_description
1 polymer ?
#
loop_
_entity_poly.entity_id
_entity_poly.type
_entity_poly.pdbx_seq_one_letter_code
_entity_poly.pdbx_strand_id
1 'polypeptide(L)'
;MRYLSARRDTGRCPVRTNTLTSSPLRCTVRAGIYTLVMQLPDINYLAVIAATVSSMLVGFVFYHPKVLGTAWMRAVGHDESSLNGGSPLLYAVPAIGSFLTAWVLAGAAWLSFSFYGRSFFANALIGSIILFVGFTATRIVVHDAFDPRKFAATGFTVLNEAITIIVMAIIIGVWPPA
;
A
#
# COMPACT_ATOMS: atom_id res chain seq x y z
N MET A 1 -13.80 8.07 -51.31
CA MET A 1 -12.44 7.70 -51.77
C MET A 1 -11.45 7.97 -50.62
N ARG A 2 -10.71 6.92 -50.23
CA ARG A 2 -9.37 6.89 -49.59
C ARG A 2 -9.15 7.43 -48.15
N TYR A 3 -9.01 6.45 -47.25
CA TYR A 3 -8.04 6.35 -46.14
C TYR A 3 -6.70 7.09 -46.38
N LEU A 4 -6.12 7.68 -45.32
CA LEU A 4 -4.68 7.67 -44.96
C LEU A 4 -4.57 8.15 -43.48
N SER A 5 -4.49 7.25 -42.51
CA SER A 5 -3.26 6.71 -41.89
C SER A 5 -2.46 7.72 -41.04
N ALA A 6 -2.39 7.40 -39.74
CA ALA A 6 -1.49 7.90 -38.70
C ALA A 6 -0.13 8.48 -39.14
N ARG A 7 0.29 9.58 -38.49
CA ARG A 7 1.68 9.70 -37.98
C ARG A 7 1.71 10.31 -36.59
N ARG A 8 2.20 9.47 -35.69
CA ARG A 8 2.64 9.72 -34.33
C ARG A 8 4.08 10.26 -34.45
N ASP A 9 4.27 11.57 -34.57
CA ASP A 9 5.62 12.17 -34.64
C ASP A 9 6.02 12.82 -33.31
N THR A 10 6.69 11.98 -32.54
CA THR A 10 7.80 12.24 -31.61
C THR A 10 8.48 13.62 -31.72
N GLY A 11 8.35 14.42 -30.66
CA GLY A 11 9.48 15.12 -30.02
C GLY A 11 10.36 16.08 -30.85
N ARG A 12 9.84 16.78 -31.86
CA ARG A 12 10.62 17.83 -32.56
C ARG A 12 10.28 19.24 -32.07
N CYS A 13 11.30 19.94 -31.56
CA CYS A 13 11.24 21.36 -31.21
C CYS A 13 10.80 22.23 -32.41
N PRO A 14 10.04 23.31 -32.19
CA PRO A 14 9.72 24.24 -33.26
C PRO A 14 11.00 24.95 -33.72
N VAL A 15 11.33 24.81 -35.00
CA VAL A 15 12.41 25.55 -35.66
C VAL A 15 11.94 26.99 -35.85
N ARG A 16 12.50 27.92 -35.07
CA ARG A 16 12.26 29.36 -35.29
C ARG A 16 13.03 29.78 -36.54
N THR A 17 12.33 30.00 -37.64
CA THR A 17 12.90 30.57 -38.87
C THR A 17 13.22 32.05 -38.64
N ASN A 18 14.45 32.36 -38.25
CA ASN A 18 15.16 33.55 -38.74
C ASN A 18 16.64 33.57 -38.34
N THR A 19 17.48 33.63 -39.39
CA THR A 19 18.77 34.32 -39.52
C THR A 19 19.83 34.19 -38.40
N LEU A 20 20.86 33.39 -38.73
CA LEU A 20 22.30 33.67 -38.57
C LEU A 20 22.79 34.05 -37.17
N THR A 21 23.11 33.03 -36.36
CA THR A 21 24.32 32.97 -35.49
C THR A 21 24.31 31.60 -34.79
N SER A 22 25.18 30.71 -35.23
CA SER A 22 25.31 29.36 -34.70
C SER A 22 26.01 29.37 -33.33
N SER A 23 25.24 29.48 -32.25
CA SER A 23 25.64 28.93 -30.96
C SER A 23 24.88 27.64 -30.73
N PRO A 24 25.53 26.47 -30.60
CA PRO A 24 24.85 25.25 -30.22
C PRO A 24 24.55 25.33 -28.72
N LEU A 25 23.49 26.03 -28.34
CA LEU A 25 22.90 25.83 -27.02
C LEU A 25 22.21 24.47 -27.02
N ARG A 26 23.05 23.47 -26.75
CA ARG A 26 22.77 22.16 -26.17
C ARG A 26 21.27 21.89 -25.98
N CYS A 27 20.65 21.25 -26.97
CA CYS A 27 19.52 20.36 -26.71
C CYS A 27 20.05 19.22 -25.84
N THR A 28 20.12 19.46 -24.55
CA THR A 28 20.64 18.49 -23.59
C THR A 28 19.56 17.43 -23.44
N VAL A 29 19.89 16.22 -23.88
CA VAL A 29 19.21 14.97 -23.55
C VAL A 29 19.18 14.83 -22.03
N ARG A 30 18.23 15.51 -21.38
CA ARG A 30 18.00 15.51 -19.94
C ARG A 30 16.57 15.05 -19.63
N ALA A 31 16.02 14.19 -20.49
CA ALA A 31 14.65 13.70 -20.34
C ALA A 31 14.56 12.32 -19.66
N GLY A 32 15.62 11.50 -19.68
CA GLY A 32 15.53 10.09 -19.26
C GLY A 32 15.50 9.84 -17.74
N ILE A 33 16.27 10.61 -16.95
CA ILE A 33 16.29 10.47 -15.49
C ILE A 33 15.11 11.22 -14.84
N TYR A 34 14.63 12.29 -15.46
CA TYR A 34 13.56 13.12 -14.90
C TYR A 34 12.17 12.49 -15.02
N THR A 35 11.90 11.70 -16.07
CA THR A 35 10.66 10.92 -16.18
C THR A 35 10.60 9.78 -15.16
N LEU A 36 11.72 9.12 -14.88
CA LEU A 36 11.79 8.05 -13.87
C LEU A 36 11.54 8.59 -12.45
N VAL A 37 12.10 9.76 -12.12
CA VAL A 37 11.82 10.45 -10.84
C VAL A 37 10.36 10.91 -10.77
N MET A 38 9.73 11.28 -11.89
CA MET A 38 8.29 11.58 -11.95
C MET A 38 7.36 10.35 -11.89
N GLN A 39 7.89 9.11 -11.89
CA GLN A 39 7.08 7.88 -11.82
C GLN A 39 7.02 7.27 -10.41
N LEU A 40 7.86 7.71 -9.47
CA LEU A 40 7.82 7.21 -8.09
C LEU A 40 6.69 7.91 -7.31
N PRO A 41 5.90 7.15 -6.53
CA PRO A 41 4.91 7.76 -5.66
C PRO A 41 5.56 8.70 -4.65
N ASP A 42 4.94 9.86 -4.44
CA ASP A 42 5.33 10.73 -3.33
C ASP A 42 4.74 10.17 -2.03
N ILE A 43 5.60 9.95 -1.04
CA ILE A 43 5.27 9.20 0.17
C ILE A 43 5.74 9.98 1.40
N ASN A 44 4.79 10.29 2.27
CA ASN A 44 5.08 10.80 3.60
C ASN A 44 5.56 9.66 4.53
N TYR A 45 6.88 9.57 4.72
CA TYR A 45 7.47 8.52 5.57
C TYR A 45 7.09 8.63 7.04
N LEU A 46 6.77 9.83 7.56
CA LEU A 46 6.27 9.97 8.93
C LEU A 46 4.90 9.32 9.08
N ALA A 47 4.03 9.48 8.08
CA ALA A 47 2.73 8.81 8.05
C ALA A 47 2.88 7.28 7.97
N VAL A 48 3.84 6.78 7.18
CA VAL A 48 4.14 5.33 7.07
C VAL A 48 4.63 4.77 8.40
N ILE A 49 5.55 5.46 9.09
CA ILE A 49 6.06 5.03 10.40
C ILE A 49 4.93 5.03 11.43
N ALA A 50 4.10 6.08 11.47
CA ALA A 50 2.95 6.15 12.36
C ALA A 50 1.94 5.02 12.10
N ALA A 51 1.64 4.73 10.83
CA ALA A 51 0.79 3.62 10.43
C ALA A 51 1.39 2.26 10.83
N THR A 52 2.70 2.09 10.70
CA THR A 52 3.42 0.87 11.13
C THR A 52 3.26 0.65 12.63
N VAL A 53 3.48 1.68 13.44
CA VAL A 53 3.31 1.61 14.90
C VAL A 53 1.86 1.30 15.26
N SER A 54 0.89 1.90 14.57
CA SER A 54 -0.52 1.64 14.81
C SER A 54 -0.91 0.17 14.60
N SER A 55 -0.31 -0.51 13.61
CA SER A 55 -0.53 -1.94 13.37
C SER A 55 -0.08 -2.80 14.53
N MET A 56 1.09 -2.49 15.11
CA MET A 56 1.58 -3.21 16.30
C MET A 56 0.66 -3.00 17.49
N LEU A 57 0.13 -1.78 17.66
CA LEU A 57 -0.85 -1.50 18.71
C LEU A 57 -2.18 -2.23 18.48
N VAL A 58 -2.67 -2.27 17.24
CA VAL A 58 -3.87 -3.03 16.88
C VAL A 58 -3.67 -4.51 17.19
N GLY A 59 -2.55 -5.11 16.76
CA GLY A 59 -2.23 -6.50 17.08
C GLY A 59 -2.16 -6.75 18.58
N PHE A 60 -1.47 -5.88 19.33
CA PHE A 60 -1.37 -5.98 20.79
C PHE A 60 -2.75 -5.96 21.46
N VAL A 61 -3.63 -5.05 21.04
CA VAL A 61 -4.99 -4.92 21.59
C VAL A 61 -5.86 -6.10 21.16
N PHE A 62 -5.79 -6.53 19.90
CA PHE A 62 -6.63 -7.59 19.34
C PHE A 62 -6.36 -8.93 20.03
N TYR A 63 -5.08 -9.29 20.20
CA TYR A 63 -4.66 -10.54 20.83
C TYR A 63 -4.67 -10.49 22.37
N HIS A 64 -5.05 -9.36 22.98
CA HIS A 64 -5.19 -9.27 24.42
C HIS A 64 -6.35 -10.17 24.92
N PRO A 65 -6.19 -10.94 26.02
CA PRO A 65 -7.19 -11.89 26.52
C PRO A 65 -8.57 -11.27 26.76
N LYS A 66 -8.62 -10.01 27.22
CA LYS A 66 -9.86 -9.28 27.49
C LYS A 66 -10.61 -8.76 26.25
N VAL A 67 -10.06 -8.88 25.05
CA VAL A 67 -10.65 -8.35 23.82
C VAL A 67 -11.10 -9.51 22.93
N LEU A 68 -10.19 -10.07 22.13
CA LEU A 68 -10.46 -11.23 21.27
C LEU A 68 -9.43 -12.35 21.44
N GLY A 69 -8.36 -12.15 22.22
CA GLY A 69 -7.28 -13.11 22.41
C GLY A 69 -7.76 -14.47 22.90
N THR A 70 -8.59 -14.54 23.93
CA THR A 70 -9.10 -15.82 24.46
C THR A 70 -10.01 -16.55 23.48
N ALA A 71 -10.80 -15.81 22.69
CA ALA A 71 -11.66 -16.41 21.67
C ALA A 71 -10.83 -16.95 20.50
N TRP A 72 -9.83 -16.18 20.05
CA TRP A 72 -8.88 -16.60 19.03
C TRP A 72 -8.09 -17.84 19.47
N MET A 73 -7.51 -17.84 20.68
CA MET A 73 -6.75 -18.98 21.23
C MET A 73 -7.57 -20.27 21.21
N ARG A 74 -8.84 -20.22 21.64
CA ARG A 74 -9.74 -21.38 21.56
C ARG A 74 -10.00 -21.83 20.13
N ALA A 75 -10.13 -20.90 19.19
CA ALA A 75 -10.37 -21.19 17.78
C ALA A 75 -9.16 -21.84 17.09
N VAL A 76 -7.93 -21.48 17.50
CA VAL A 76 -6.69 -22.08 16.99
C VAL A 76 -6.21 -23.29 17.80
N GLY A 77 -6.91 -23.65 18.89
CA GLY A 77 -6.57 -24.78 19.74
C GLY A 77 -5.33 -24.55 20.63
N HIS A 78 -4.99 -23.30 20.93
CA HIS A 78 -3.89 -22.91 21.82
C HIS A 78 -4.39 -22.57 23.23
N ASP A 79 -3.52 -22.76 24.23
CA ASP A 79 -3.72 -22.33 25.61
C ASP A 79 -2.69 -21.24 26.01
N GLU A 80 -2.91 -20.57 27.14
CA GLU A 80 -2.02 -19.49 27.61
C GLU A 80 -0.59 -19.99 27.90
N SER A 81 -0.44 -21.25 28.31
CA SER A 81 0.87 -21.87 28.53
C SER A 81 1.67 -22.06 27.24
N SER A 82 0.99 -22.28 26.11
CA SER A 82 1.60 -22.50 24.80
C SER A 82 2.16 -21.23 24.14
N LEU A 83 1.87 -20.05 24.71
CA LEU A 83 2.33 -18.75 24.20
C LEU A 83 3.53 -18.17 24.98
N ASN A 84 3.94 -18.79 26.09
CA ASN A 84 5.09 -18.34 26.87
C ASN A 84 6.41 -18.75 26.20
N GLY A 85 7.28 -17.78 25.91
CA GLY A 85 8.63 -18.03 25.35
C GLY A 85 8.83 -17.65 23.88
N GLY A 86 7.99 -16.78 23.32
CA GLY A 86 8.11 -16.33 21.93
C GLY A 86 9.48 -15.74 21.57
N SER A 87 10.05 -16.19 20.45
CA SER A 87 11.28 -15.63 19.87
C SER A 87 11.09 -14.15 19.50
N PRO A 88 12.14 -13.30 19.58
CA PRO A 88 12.08 -11.92 19.07
C PRO A 88 11.60 -11.82 17.61
N LEU A 89 11.79 -12.87 16.81
CA LEU A 89 11.29 -12.96 15.44
C LEU A 89 9.76 -12.85 15.34
N LEU A 90 9.04 -13.27 16.39
CA LEU A 90 7.58 -13.20 16.45
C LEU A 90 7.06 -11.76 16.40
N TYR A 91 7.89 -10.79 16.80
CA TYR A 91 7.58 -9.36 16.72
C TYR A 91 8.24 -8.69 15.51
N ALA A 92 9.46 -9.11 15.16
CA ALA A 92 10.20 -8.52 14.05
C ALA A 92 9.52 -8.77 12.68
N VAL A 93 9.01 -9.97 12.44
CA VAL A 93 8.36 -10.32 11.16
C VAL A 93 7.08 -9.50 10.94
N PRO A 94 6.13 -9.41 11.90
CA PRO A 94 4.97 -8.53 11.75
C PRO A 94 5.33 -7.04 11.65
N ALA A 95 6.37 -6.57 12.34
CA ALA A 95 6.80 -5.18 12.25
C ALA A 95 7.29 -4.81 10.85
N ILE A 96 8.15 -5.65 10.25
CA ILE A 96 8.63 -5.46 8.87
C ILE A 96 7.46 -5.57 7.89
N GLY A 97 6.61 -6.59 8.06
CA GLY A 97 5.41 -6.77 7.25
C GLY A 97 4.50 -5.55 7.30
N SER A 98 4.29 -4.99 8.50
CA SER A 98 3.46 -3.79 8.71
C SER A 98 4.05 -2.56 8.04
N PHE A 99 5.38 -2.39 8.09
CA PHE A 99 6.05 -1.30 7.39
C PHE A 99 5.85 -1.40 5.87
N LEU A 100 6.05 -2.59 5.30
CA LEU A 100 5.86 -2.82 3.86
C LEU A 100 4.41 -2.60 3.44
N THR A 101 3.44 -3.08 4.23
CA THR A 101 2.01 -2.85 3.99
C THR A 101 1.68 -1.37 4.02
N ALA A 102 2.14 -0.63 5.04
CA ALA A 102 1.91 0.80 5.15
C ALA A 102 2.55 1.58 3.98
N TRP A 103 3.77 1.20 3.57
CA TRP A 103 4.47 1.83 2.45
C TRP A 103 3.76 1.61 1.12
N VAL A 104 3.33 0.38 0.83
CA VAL A 104 2.54 0.04 -0.36
C VAL A 104 1.21 0.77 -0.35
N LEU A 105 0.53 0.83 0.80
CA LEU A 105 -0.74 1.53 0.94
C LEU A 105 -0.62 3.03 0.67
N ALA A 106 0.45 3.67 1.18
CA ALA A 106 0.75 5.07 0.90
C ALA A 106 1.01 5.33 -0.60
N GLY A 107 1.82 4.47 -1.24
CA GLY A 107 2.07 4.57 -2.69
C GLY A 107 0.80 4.35 -3.53
N ALA A 108 -0.05 3.40 -3.16
CA ALA A 108 -1.32 3.15 -3.82
C ALA A 108 -2.29 4.33 -3.67
N ALA A 109 -2.36 4.92 -2.47
CA ALA A 109 -3.15 6.11 -2.21
C ALA A 109 -2.69 7.31 -3.05
N TRP A 110 -1.37 7.53 -3.15
CA TRP A 110 -0.79 8.57 -4.01
C TRP A 110 -1.10 8.36 -5.49
N LEU A 111 -0.96 7.13 -5.99
CA LEU A 111 -1.24 6.83 -7.39
C LEU A 111 -2.72 7.05 -7.73
N SER A 112 -3.61 6.58 -6.87
CA SER A 112 -5.06 6.80 -7.00
C SER A 112 -5.41 8.29 -6.94
N PHE A 113 -4.82 9.03 -5.99
CA PHE A 113 -4.99 10.47 -5.87
C PHE A 113 -4.51 11.22 -7.11
N SER A 114 -3.31 10.89 -7.61
CA SER A 114 -2.72 11.49 -8.81
C SER A 114 -3.55 11.25 -10.07
N PHE A 115 -4.28 10.13 -10.13
CA PHE A 115 -5.14 9.80 -11.26
C PHE A 115 -6.54 10.43 -11.15
N TYR A 116 -7.18 10.36 -9.98
CA TYR A 116 -8.57 10.82 -9.80
C TYR A 116 -8.70 12.27 -9.33
N GLY A 117 -7.64 12.91 -8.82
CA GLY A 117 -7.61 14.32 -8.43
C GLY A 117 -8.57 14.74 -7.30
N ARG A 118 -9.08 13.79 -6.50
CA ARG A 118 -10.08 13.99 -5.44
C ARG A 118 -9.45 13.96 -4.05
N SER A 119 -10.24 13.87 -2.97
CA SER A 119 -9.72 13.79 -1.59
C SER A 119 -8.68 12.67 -1.41
N PHE A 120 -7.47 13.01 -0.92
CA PHE A 120 -6.42 12.03 -0.61
C PHE A 120 -6.91 11.01 0.44
N PHE A 121 -7.58 11.49 1.49
CA PHE A 121 -8.18 10.64 2.52
C PHE A 121 -9.16 9.61 1.93
N ALA A 122 -10.05 10.04 1.03
CA ALA A 122 -11.00 9.13 0.40
C ALA A 122 -10.31 8.10 -0.50
N ASN A 123 -9.24 8.50 -1.21
CA ASN A 123 -8.43 7.59 -2.02
C ASN A 123 -7.72 6.55 -1.16
N ALA A 124 -7.13 6.95 -0.04
CA ALA A 124 -6.50 6.04 0.91
C ALA A 124 -7.52 5.05 1.49
N LEU A 125 -8.66 5.53 1.99
CA LEU A 125 -9.66 4.70 2.65
C LEU A 125 -10.35 3.73 1.67
N ILE A 126 -10.90 4.22 0.56
CA ILE A 126 -11.60 3.38 -0.41
C ILE A 126 -10.62 2.41 -1.08
N GLY A 127 -9.43 2.90 -1.44
CA GLY A 127 -8.36 2.07 -1.99
C GLY A 127 -7.98 0.93 -1.05
N SER A 128 -7.82 1.21 0.25
CA SER A 128 -7.50 0.21 1.25
C SER A 128 -8.56 -0.89 1.36
N ILE A 129 -9.85 -0.54 1.32
CA ILE A 129 -10.96 -1.50 1.41
C ILE A 129 -10.97 -2.40 0.16
N ILE A 130 -10.81 -1.83 -1.02
CA ILE A 130 -10.77 -2.59 -2.28
C ILE A 130 -9.57 -3.56 -2.28
N LEU A 131 -8.38 -3.06 -1.93
CA LEU A 131 -7.17 -3.87 -1.85
C LEU A 131 -7.28 -4.97 -0.79
N PHE A 132 -7.85 -4.66 0.37
CA PHE A 132 -8.11 -5.63 1.42
C PHE A 132 -9.02 -6.75 0.92
N VAL A 133 -10.17 -6.42 0.33
CA VAL A 133 -11.12 -7.43 -0.16
C VAL A 133 -10.49 -8.29 -1.26
N GLY A 134 -9.85 -7.64 -2.24
CA GLY A 134 -9.31 -8.32 -3.43
C GLY A 134 -8.06 -9.15 -3.16
N PHE A 135 -7.07 -8.61 -2.43
CA PHE A 135 -5.76 -9.23 -2.29
C PHE A 135 -5.54 -9.93 -0.95
N THR A 136 -6.17 -9.47 0.12
CA THR A 136 -5.93 -10.00 1.47
C THR A 136 -7.03 -10.98 1.87
N ALA A 137 -8.27 -10.50 2.01
CA ALA A 137 -9.40 -11.31 2.47
C ALA A 137 -9.67 -12.50 1.54
N THR A 138 -9.77 -12.26 0.23
CA THR A 138 -9.99 -13.34 -0.75
C THR A 138 -8.87 -14.37 -0.67
N ARG A 139 -7.61 -13.93 -0.52
CA ARG A 139 -6.46 -14.83 -0.46
C ARG A 139 -6.44 -15.68 0.81
N ILE A 140 -6.73 -15.08 1.97
CA ILE A 140 -6.85 -15.82 3.24
C ILE A 140 -7.93 -16.88 3.11
N VAL A 141 -9.12 -16.50 2.62
CA VAL A 141 -10.25 -17.43 2.48
C VAL A 141 -9.93 -18.58 1.53
N VAL A 142 -9.31 -18.31 0.38
CA VAL A 142 -8.94 -19.36 -0.58
C VAL A 142 -7.87 -20.29 -0.02
N HIS A 143 -6.88 -19.77 0.72
CA HIS A 143 -5.87 -20.63 1.36
C HIS A 143 -6.47 -21.51 2.45
N ASP A 144 -7.33 -20.94 3.30
CA ASP A 144 -7.96 -21.67 4.40
C ASP A 144 -9.02 -22.67 3.92
N ALA A 145 -9.59 -22.48 2.73
CA ALA A 145 -10.54 -23.42 2.12
C ALA A 145 -9.95 -24.81 1.88
N PHE A 146 -8.62 -24.91 1.79
CA PHE A 146 -7.91 -26.17 1.64
C PHE A 146 -7.30 -26.68 2.97
N ASP A 147 -7.47 -25.96 4.09
CA ASP A 147 -6.95 -26.39 5.39
C ASP A 147 -7.94 -27.36 6.09
N PRO A 148 -7.50 -28.58 6.47
CA PRO A 148 -8.33 -29.55 7.17
C PRO A 148 -8.83 -29.07 8.55
N ARG A 149 -8.23 -28.04 9.15
CA ARG A 149 -8.59 -27.50 10.47
C ARG A 149 -9.84 -26.62 10.49
N LYS A 150 -10.47 -26.40 9.33
CA LYS A 150 -11.71 -25.60 9.13
C LYS A 150 -11.53 -24.11 9.48
N PHE A 151 -12.41 -23.27 8.95
CA PHE A 151 -12.42 -21.79 8.99
C PHE A 151 -12.47 -21.13 10.39
N ALA A 152 -12.15 -21.84 11.47
CA ALA A 152 -12.27 -21.37 12.84
C ALA A 152 -11.42 -20.11 13.12
N ALA A 153 -10.21 -20.05 12.57
CA ALA A 153 -9.31 -18.90 12.72
C ALA A 153 -9.50 -17.82 11.64
N THR A 154 -10.07 -18.18 10.49
CA THR A 154 -10.16 -17.32 9.31
C THR A 154 -10.87 -16.00 9.63
N GLY A 155 -11.98 -16.06 10.36
CA GLY A 155 -12.73 -14.85 10.73
C GLY A 155 -11.91 -13.88 11.58
N PHE A 156 -11.11 -14.39 12.53
CA PHE A 156 -10.23 -13.56 13.36
C PHE A 156 -9.12 -12.93 12.53
N THR A 157 -8.49 -13.70 11.63
CA THR A 157 -7.44 -13.20 10.75
C THR A 157 -7.97 -12.12 9.81
N VAL A 158 -9.07 -12.39 9.11
CA VAL A 158 -9.70 -11.42 8.19
C VAL A 158 -10.11 -10.15 8.93
N LEU A 159 -10.69 -10.27 10.14
CA LEU A 159 -11.09 -9.12 10.94
C LEU A 159 -9.89 -8.29 11.42
N ASN A 160 -8.84 -8.94 11.93
CA ASN A 160 -7.63 -8.26 12.39
C ASN A 160 -6.95 -7.50 11.24
N GLU A 161 -6.82 -8.13 10.07
CA GLU A 161 -6.26 -7.52 8.88
C GLU A 161 -7.11 -6.34 8.39
N ALA A 162 -8.45 -6.47 8.41
CA ALA A 162 -9.36 -5.38 8.05
C ALA A 162 -9.16 -4.15 8.94
N ILE A 163 -9.19 -4.35 10.27
CA ILE A 163 -9.00 -3.27 11.25
C ILE A 163 -7.64 -2.61 11.05
N THR A 164 -6.59 -3.43 10.93
CA THR A 164 -5.21 -2.94 10.75
C THR A 164 -5.08 -2.08 9.50
N ILE A 165 -5.53 -2.56 8.34
CA ILE A 165 -5.43 -1.84 7.07
C ILE A 165 -6.26 -0.56 7.09
N ILE A 166 -7.46 -0.58 7.69
CA ILE A 166 -8.31 0.61 7.81
C ILE A 166 -7.66 1.66 8.71
N VAL A 167 -7.11 1.26 9.86
CA VAL A 167 -6.42 2.19 10.78
C VAL A 167 -5.20 2.81 10.09
N MET A 168 -4.38 2.01 9.40
CA MET A 168 -3.26 2.51 8.60
C MET A 168 -3.74 3.50 7.52
N ALA A 169 -4.83 3.17 6.80
CA ALA A 169 -5.39 4.01 5.75
C ALA A 169 -5.88 5.36 6.28
N ILE A 170 -6.47 5.39 7.48
CA ILE A 170 -6.89 6.61 8.16
C ILE A 170 -5.67 7.49 8.47
N ILE A 171 -4.63 6.91 9.08
CA ILE A 171 -3.41 7.65 9.46
C ILE A 171 -2.73 8.23 8.21
N ILE A 172 -2.54 7.41 7.18
CA ILE A 172 -1.96 7.83 5.91
C ILE A 172 -2.83 8.90 5.26
N GLY A 173 -4.14 8.66 5.17
CA GLY A 173 -5.08 9.55 4.48
C GLY A 173 -5.22 10.94 5.12
N VAL A 174 -5.05 11.05 6.44
CA VAL A 174 -5.05 12.34 7.16
C VAL A 174 -3.76 13.12 6.93
N TRP A 175 -2.66 12.45 6.57
CA TRP A 175 -1.35 13.07 6.39
C TRP A 175 -0.83 12.90 4.95
N PRO A 176 -1.38 13.68 3.99
CA PRO A 176 -0.93 13.62 2.61
C PRO A 176 0.57 13.95 2.46
N PRO A 177 1.24 13.44 1.40
CA PRO A 177 2.58 13.88 1.03
C PRO A 177 2.58 15.39 0.71
N ALA A 178 3.71 16.04 1.00
CA ALA A 178 3.86 17.49 1.02
C ALA A 178 4.30 18.08 -0.33
#